data_AF-A0A9D0XLW8-F1
#
_entry.id   AF-A0A9D0XLW8-F1
#
_cell.length_a   1.000
_cell.length_b   1.000
_cell.length_c   1.000
_cell.angle_alpha   90.00
_cell.angle_beta   90.00
_cell.angle_gamma   90.00
#
_symmetry.space_group_name_H-M   'P 1'
#
loop_
_entity.id
_entity.type
_entity.pdbx_description
1 polymer ?
#
loop_
_entity_poly.entity_id
_entity_poly.type
_entity_poly.pdbx_seq_one_letter_code
_entity_poly.pdbx_strand_id
1 'polypeptide(L)'
;MASSGQWRRLLKTFLSKISHFKKNYPKAFVGIKVMVGLGVSGLLLLAVMAFLVWKGAFGPLPGYPELKNIKNATASEVYDENGVLIGKFYFENRVNASLDEIPENVINALIATEDARFFKHGGIDFRAWMRVLFKTVLMANRSSGGGSTLSQQLA
;
A
#
# COMPACT_ATOMS: atom_id res chain seq x y z
N MET A 1 -29.49 -40.93 -16.44
CA MET A 1 -30.44 -40.36 -15.46
C MET A 1 -29.98 -40.71 -14.04
N ALA A 2 -29.09 -39.91 -13.42
CA ALA A 2 -28.63 -40.12 -12.05
C ALA A 2 -29.46 -39.29 -11.05
N SER A 3 -30.37 -39.98 -10.37
CA SER A 3 -30.84 -39.78 -8.98
C SER A 3 -30.79 -38.37 -8.36
N SER A 4 -31.94 -37.69 -8.34
CA SER A 4 -32.25 -36.55 -7.47
C SER A 4 -32.15 -36.87 -5.95
N GLY A 5 -32.04 -38.15 -5.57
CA GLY A 5 -31.94 -38.61 -4.19
C GLY A 5 -30.51 -38.61 -3.63
N GLN A 6 -29.48 -38.75 -4.48
CA GLN A 6 -28.07 -38.75 -4.04
C GLN A 6 -27.68 -37.40 -3.45
N TRP A 7 -28.07 -36.29 -4.09
CA TRP A 7 -27.81 -34.93 -3.60
C TRP A 7 -28.44 -34.64 -2.23
N ARG A 8 -29.67 -35.10 -2.00
CA ARG A 8 -30.35 -34.93 -0.70
C ARG A 8 -29.63 -35.68 0.42
N ARG A 9 -29.09 -36.87 0.12
CA ARG A 9 -28.37 -37.69 1.09
C ARG A 9 -27.00 -37.08 1.42
N LEU A 10 -26.29 -36.56 0.43
CA LEU A 10 -25.04 -35.81 0.60
C LEU A 10 -25.23 -34.52 1.41
N LEU A 11 -26.31 -33.76 1.16
CA LEU A 11 -26.67 -32.58 1.94
C LEU A 11 -26.95 -32.94 3.40
N LYS A 12 -27.71 -34.00 3.67
CA LYS A 12 -28.02 -34.43 5.04
C LYS A 12 -26.77 -34.87 5.80
N THR A 13 -25.87 -35.64 5.19
CA THR A 13 -24.62 -36.07 5.82
C THR A 13 -23.67 -34.90 6.06
N PHE A 14 -23.63 -33.93 5.15
CA PHE A 14 -22.85 -32.71 5.32
C PHE A 14 -23.40 -31.83 6.46
N LEU A 15 -24.71 -31.60 6.50
CA LEU A 15 -25.36 -30.81 7.55
C LEU A 15 -25.21 -31.46 8.93
N SER A 16 -25.26 -32.79 9.03
CA SER A 16 -25.03 -33.47 10.31
C SER A 16 -23.58 -33.38 10.79
N LYS A 17 -22.60 -33.43 9.87
CA LYS A 17 -21.19 -33.17 10.21
C LYS A 17 -21.00 -31.75 10.74
N ILE A 18 -21.67 -30.75 10.14
CA ILE A 18 -21.62 -29.37 10.62
C ILE A 18 -22.25 -29.23 12.01
N SER A 19 -23.42 -29.84 12.25
CA SER A 19 -24.09 -29.75 13.55
C SER A 19 -23.28 -30.44 14.65
N HIS A 20 -22.67 -31.59 14.35
CA HIS A 20 -21.77 -32.31 15.25
C HIS A 20 -20.50 -31.50 15.56
N PHE A 21 -19.89 -30.88 14.54
CA PHE A 21 -18.74 -30.00 14.73
C PHE A 21 -19.06 -28.77 15.58
N LYS A 22 -20.20 -28.10 15.30
CA LYS A 22 -20.69 -26.96 16.10
C LYS A 22 -20.86 -27.34 17.58
N LYS A 23 -21.37 -28.54 17.86
CA LYS A 23 -21.59 -29.04 19.21
C LYS A 23 -20.28 -29.34 19.95
N ASN A 24 -19.32 -29.99 19.28
CA ASN A 24 -18.08 -30.42 19.91
C ASN A 24 -17.01 -29.31 19.98
N TYR A 25 -17.07 -28.32 19.07
CA TYR A 25 -16.10 -27.23 18.98
C TYR A 25 -16.79 -25.86 18.85
N PRO A 26 -17.56 -25.42 19.86
CA PRO A 26 -18.36 -24.19 19.77
C PRO A 26 -17.50 -22.93 19.57
N LYS A 27 -16.36 -22.81 20.27
CA LYS A 27 -15.44 -21.67 20.14
C LYS A 27 -14.78 -21.61 18.75
N ALA A 28 -14.33 -22.74 18.22
CA ALA A 28 -13.75 -22.81 16.88
C ALA A 28 -14.79 -22.53 15.79
N PHE A 29 -16.03 -23.02 15.94
CA PHE A 29 -17.12 -22.75 15.03
C PHE A 29 -17.47 -21.25 14.97
N VAL A 30 -17.49 -20.57 16.12
CA VAL A 30 -17.65 -19.10 16.18
C VAL A 30 -16.47 -18.40 15.51
N GLY A 31 -15.23 -18.80 15.82
CA GLY A 31 -14.02 -18.23 15.21
C GLY A 31 -14.01 -18.35 13.68
N ILE A 32 -14.38 -19.51 13.13
CA ILE A 32 -14.49 -19.74 11.68
C ILE A 32 -15.56 -18.82 11.07
N LYS A 33 -16.73 -18.70 11.72
CA LYS A 33 -17.79 -17.79 11.24
C LYS A 33 -17.34 -16.33 11.21
N VAL A 34 -16.61 -15.88 12.24
CA VAL A 34 -16.07 -14.51 12.29
C VAL A 34 -15.05 -14.31 11.17
N MET A 35 -14.11 -15.24 10.99
CA MET A 35 -13.10 -15.18 9.92
C MET A 35 -13.74 -15.13 8.52
N VAL A 36 -14.72 -15.99 8.26
CA VAL A 36 -15.47 -15.99 7.00
C VAL A 36 -16.25 -14.69 6.83
N GLY A 37 -16.89 -14.20 7.89
CA GLY A 37 -17.60 -12.92 7.89
C GLY A 37 -16.69 -11.75 7.53
N LEU A 38 -15.50 -11.66 8.17
CA LEU A 38 -14.49 -10.63 7.91
C LEU A 38 -13.96 -10.71 6.48
N GLY A 39 -13.70 -11.92 5.97
CA GLY A 39 -13.27 -12.13 4.59
C GLY A 39 -14.32 -11.67 3.58
N VAL A 40 -15.58 -12.05 3.79
CA VAL A 40 -16.69 -11.62 2.93
C VAL A 40 -16.90 -10.11 3.00
N SER A 41 -16.87 -9.51 4.19
CA SER A 41 -16.99 -8.05 4.32
C SER A 41 -15.83 -7.31 3.64
N GLY A 42 -14.61 -7.82 3.75
CA GLY A 42 -13.44 -7.24 3.08
C GLY A 42 -13.57 -7.27 1.56
N LEU A 43 -14.00 -8.41 1.00
CA LEU A 43 -14.28 -8.52 -0.44
C LEU A 43 -15.40 -7.59 -0.88
N LEU A 44 -16.45 -7.45 -0.07
CA LEU A 44 -17.59 -6.57 -0.37
C LEU A 44 -17.16 -5.09 -0.34
N LEU A 45 -16.32 -4.70 0.62
CA LEU A 45 -15.72 -3.36 0.66
C LEU A 45 -14.84 -3.08 -0.56
N LEU A 46 -14.01 -4.05 -0.98
CA LEU A 46 -13.20 -3.90 -2.21
C LEU A 46 -14.08 -3.77 -3.45
N ALA A 47 -15.16 -4.55 -3.55
CA ALA A 47 -16.10 -4.47 -4.67
C ALA A 47 -16.82 -3.10 -4.70
N VAL A 48 -17.27 -2.60 -3.54
CA VAL A 48 -17.87 -1.27 -3.43
C VAL A 48 -16.86 -0.19 -3.81
N MET A 49 -15.63 -0.27 -3.32
CA MET A 49 -14.56 0.68 -3.66
C MET A 49 -14.29 0.69 -5.18
N ALA A 50 -14.12 -0.47 -5.79
CA ALA A 50 -13.92 -0.59 -7.24
C ALA A 50 -15.11 -0.02 -8.02
N PHE A 51 -16.35 -0.25 -7.56
CA PHE A 51 -17.55 0.32 -8.16
C PHE A 51 -17.58 1.85 -8.05
N LEU A 52 -17.23 2.42 -6.89
CA LEU A 52 -17.16 3.87 -6.69
C LEU A 52 -16.09 4.52 -7.57
N VAL A 53 -14.92 3.89 -7.70
CA VAL A 53 -13.85 4.34 -8.60
C VAL A 53 -14.33 4.28 -10.05
N TRP A 54 -14.97 3.19 -10.47
CA TRP A 54 -15.53 3.06 -11.83
C TRP A 54 -16.62 4.11 -12.12
N LYS A 55 -17.42 4.48 -11.12
CA LYS A 55 -18.41 5.56 -11.22
C LYS A 55 -17.80 6.96 -11.17
N GLY A 56 -16.50 7.09 -10.94
CA GLY A 56 -15.82 8.39 -10.86
C GLY A 56 -16.15 9.18 -9.60
N ALA A 57 -16.55 8.52 -8.50
CA ALA A 57 -16.89 9.19 -7.24
C ALA A 57 -15.72 10.02 -6.64
N PHE A 58 -14.50 9.74 -7.08
CA PHE A 58 -13.26 10.42 -6.65
C PHE A 58 -12.67 11.35 -7.73
N GLY A 59 -13.43 11.63 -8.80
CA GLY A 59 -12.94 12.41 -9.94
C GLY A 59 -12.34 11.54 -11.06
N PRO A 60 -11.94 12.17 -12.18
CA PRO A 60 -11.30 11.48 -13.29
C PRO A 60 -9.93 10.94 -12.88
N LEU A 61 -9.66 9.67 -13.23
CA LEU A 61 -8.32 9.11 -13.07
C LEU A 61 -7.40 9.67 -14.16
N PRO A 62 -6.18 10.13 -13.79
CA PRO A 62 -5.24 10.65 -14.77
C PRO A 62 -4.88 9.58 -15.79
N GLY A 63 -4.90 9.96 -17.07
CA GLY A 63 -4.50 9.08 -18.16
C GLY A 63 -3.00 8.80 -18.16
N TYR A 64 -2.57 7.79 -18.92
CA TYR A 64 -1.14 7.48 -19.10
C TYR A 64 -0.29 8.70 -19.53
N PRO A 65 -0.73 9.57 -20.47
CA PRO A 65 0.05 10.75 -20.84
C PRO A 65 0.20 11.78 -19.72
N GLU A 66 -0.77 11.87 -18.82
CA GLU A 66 -0.73 12.79 -17.66
C GLU A 66 0.23 12.25 -16.60
N LEU A 67 0.18 10.95 -16.31
CA LEU A 67 1.10 10.28 -15.40
C LEU A 67 2.56 10.35 -15.88
N LYS A 68 2.78 10.25 -17.20
CA LYS A 68 4.13 10.37 -17.79
C LYS A 68 4.68 11.80 -17.71
N ASN A 69 3.80 12.81 -17.66
CA ASN A 69 4.16 14.23 -17.70
C ASN A 69 3.88 14.94 -16.38
N ILE A 70 4.01 14.26 -15.24
CA ILE A 70 3.97 14.90 -13.93
C ILE A 70 5.16 15.88 -13.86
N LYS A 71 4.85 17.18 -13.81
CA LYS A 71 5.85 18.24 -13.64
C LYS A 71 5.82 18.72 -12.20
N ASN A 72 6.95 18.61 -11.52
CA ASN A 72 7.13 19.24 -10.22
C ASN A 72 7.24 20.76 -10.40
N ALA A 73 6.70 21.52 -9.44
CA ALA A 73 6.92 22.96 -9.41
C ALA A 73 8.43 23.24 -9.28
N THR A 74 8.96 24.01 -10.23
CA THR A 74 10.37 24.43 -10.26
C THR A 74 10.44 25.94 -10.23
N ALA A 75 11.48 26.47 -9.60
CA ALA A 75 11.69 27.90 -9.56
C ALA A 75 12.06 28.43 -10.94
N SER A 76 11.45 29.55 -11.35
CA SER A 76 11.92 30.34 -12.48
C SER A 76 13.09 31.20 -12.01
N GLU A 77 14.23 31.06 -12.67
CA GLU A 77 15.48 31.76 -12.31
C GLU A 77 15.71 32.94 -13.26
N VAL A 78 16.12 34.08 -12.70
CA VAL A 78 16.44 35.31 -13.44
C VAL A 78 17.93 35.56 -13.36
N TYR A 79 18.58 35.65 -14.52
CA TYR A 79 20.02 35.85 -14.66
C TYR A 79 20.32 37.22 -15.27
N ASP A 80 21.46 37.82 -14.92
CA ASP A 80 21.99 39.02 -15.58
C ASP A 80 22.68 38.67 -16.92
N GLU A 81 23.16 39.69 -17.64
CA GLU A 81 23.89 39.52 -18.91
C GLU A 81 25.21 38.74 -18.78
N ASN A 82 25.75 38.66 -17.57
CA ASN A 82 26.99 37.95 -17.23
C ASN A 82 26.73 36.54 -16.69
N GLY A 83 25.46 36.11 -16.60
CA GLY A 83 25.06 34.80 -16.07
C GLY A 83 24.98 34.73 -14.54
N VAL A 84 24.96 35.86 -13.83
CA VAL A 84 24.78 35.92 -12.37
C VAL A 84 23.29 35.82 -12.03
N LEU A 85 22.94 34.90 -11.12
CA LEU A 85 21.57 34.76 -10.64
C LEU A 85 21.14 36.01 -9.84
N ILE A 86 20.17 36.76 -10.37
CA ILE A 86 19.58 37.96 -9.76
C ILE A 86 18.47 37.56 -8.77
N GLY A 87 17.69 36.53 -9.09
CA GLY A 87 16.56 36.13 -8.24
C GLY A 87 15.79 34.93 -8.76
N LYS A 88 14.87 34.41 -7.95
CA LYS A 88 14.00 33.28 -8.29
C LYS A 88 12.54 33.59 -7.98
N PHE A 89 11.64 33.21 -8.88
CA PHE A 89 10.20 33.21 -8.67
C PHE A 89 9.73 31.77 -8.50
N TYR A 90 9.12 31.45 -7.37
CA TYR A 90 8.70 30.08 -7.08
C TYR A 90 7.48 30.00 -6.17
N PHE A 91 6.67 28.95 -6.37
CA PHE A 91 5.73 28.48 -5.36
C PHE A 91 6.45 27.65 -4.29
N GLU A 92 7.41 26.83 -4.72
CA GLU A 92 8.28 26.04 -3.86
C GLU A 92 9.74 26.24 -4.29
N ASN A 93 10.63 26.50 -3.34
CA ASN A 93 12.04 26.77 -3.62
C ASN A 93 12.78 25.46 -3.98
N ARG A 94 12.58 24.99 -5.21
CA ARG A 94 13.18 23.76 -5.75
C ARG A 94 14.04 24.08 -6.96
N VAL A 95 15.19 23.42 -7.03
CA VAL A 95 16.08 23.38 -8.19
C VAL A 95 16.17 21.93 -8.63
N ASN A 96 16.06 21.68 -9.93
CA ASN A 96 16.27 20.35 -10.45
C ASN A 96 17.78 20.07 -10.44
N ALA A 97 18.15 18.93 -9.86
CA ALA A 97 19.50 18.41 -9.92
C ALA A 97 19.45 17.01 -10.55
N SER A 98 20.42 16.70 -11.42
CA SER A 98 20.61 15.34 -11.89
C SER A 98 21.34 14.51 -10.83
N LEU A 99 21.24 13.18 -10.90
CA LEU A 99 21.78 12.31 -9.86
C LEU A 99 23.31 12.39 -9.75
N ASP A 100 23.98 12.70 -10.85
CA ASP A 100 25.43 12.91 -10.96
C ASP A 100 25.92 14.23 -10.34
N GLU A 101 25.02 15.22 -10.16
CA GLU A 101 25.32 16.47 -9.45
C GLU A 101 25.28 16.30 -7.92
N ILE A 102 24.72 15.18 -7.43
CA ILE A 102 24.56 14.89 -6.01
C ILE A 102 25.76 14.07 -5.52
N PRO A 103 26.48 14.53 -4.47
CA PRO A 103 27.59 13.77 -3.91
C PRO A 103 27.14 12.38 -3.44
N GLU A 104 27.92 11.35 -3.77
CA GLU A 104 27.59 9.95 -3.45
C GLU A 104 27.34 9.74 -1.95
N ASN A 105 28.07 10.46 -1.09
CA ASN A 105 27.88 10.41 0.36
C ASN A 105 26.48 10.86 0.79
N VAL A 106 25.86 11.81 0.10
CA VAL A 106 24.50 12.28 0.38
C VAL A 106 23.49 11.20 0.00
N ILE A 107 23.68 10.57 -1.18
CA ILE A 107 22.84 9.45 -1.63
C ILE A 107 22.94 8.29 -0.64
N ASN A 108 24.15 7.92 -0.26
CA ASN A 108 24.40 6.84 0.70
C ASN A 108 23.84 7.15 2.09
N ALA A 109 23.94 8.39 2.57
CA ALA A 109 23.34 8.82 3.83
C ALA A 109 21.82 8.71 3.81
N LEU A 110 21.17 9.23 2.76
CA LEU A 110 19.71 9.16 2.58
C LEU A 110 19.23 7.71 2.57
N ILE A 111 19.88 6.84 1.78
CA ILE A 111 19.55 5.42 1.73
C ILE A 111 19.77 4.79 3.11
N ALA A 112 20.88 5.08 3.80
CA ALA A 112 21.14 4.49 5.11
C ALA A 112 20.12 4.88 6.19
N THR A 113 19.59 6.12 6.16
CA THR A 113 18.66 6.63 7.18
C THR A 113 17.20 6.32 6.88
N GLU A 114 16.78 6.49 5.62
CA GLU A 114 15.36 6.36 5.23
C GLU A 114 15.02 4.95 4.75
N ASP A 115 15.92 4.32 3.99
CA ASP A 115 15.62 3.05 3.33
C ASP A 115 16.89 2.20 3.07
N ALA A 116 17.45 1.64 4.14
CA ALA A 116 18.74 0.94 4.08
C ALA A 116 18.77 -0.30 3.17
N ARG A 117 17.60 -0.71 2.65
CA ARG A 117 17.45 -1.86 1.76
C ARG A 117 16.78 -1.48 0.44
N PHE A 118 16.81 -0.19 0.08
CA PHE A 118 16.18 0.34 -1.12
C PHE A 118 16.39 -0.53 -2.36
N PHE A 119 17.65 -0.89 -2.65
CA PHE A 119 18.00 -1.73 -3.81
C PHE A 119 17.70 -3.24 -3.66
N LYS A 120 17.19 -3.67 -2.51
CA LYS A 120 16.89 -5.08 -2.20
C LYS A 120 15.39 -5.38 -2.19
N HIS A 121 14.53 -4.40 -2.46
CA HIS A 121 13.08 -4.58 -2.53
C HIS A 121 12.44 -3.83 -3.68
N GLY A 122 11.30 -4.32 -4.17
CA GLY A 122 10.54 -3.70 -5.26
C GLY A 122 9.62 -2.54 -4.83
N GLY A 123 10.11 -1.65 -3.98
CA GLY A 123 9.36 -0.50 -3.44
C GLY A 123 8.54 -0.75 -2.16
N ILE A 124 8.38 -2.00 -1.71
CA ILE A 124 7.79 -2.31 -0.39
C ILE A 124 8.76 -3.19 0.41
N ASP A 125 9.21 -2.68 1.56
CA ASP A 125 10.05 -3.43 2.49
C ASP A 125 9.20 -4.24 3.48
N PHE A 126 8.89 -5.48 3.12
CA PHE A 126 8.11 -6.39 3.97
C PHE A 126 8.73 -6.60 5.35
N ARG A 127 10.07 -6.60 5.45
CA ARG A 127 10.76 -6.76 6.75
C ARG A 127 10.56 -5.52 7.63
N ALA A 128 10.57 -4.33 7.04
CA ALA A 128 10.28 -3.08 7.76
C ALA A 128 8.81 -3.06 8.24
N TRP A 129 7.89 -3.49 7.38
CA TRP A 129 6.47 -3.64 7.73
C TRP A 129 6.24 -4.59 8.90
N MET A 130 6.81 -5.80 8.85
CA MET A 130 6.69 -6.76 9.95
C MET A 130 7.32 -6.23 11.24
N ARG A 131 8.47 -5.53 11.15
CA ARG A 131 9.08 -4.86 12.31
C ARG A 131 8.13 -3.84 12.92
N VAL A 132 7.50 -2.98 12.12
CA VAL A 132 6.56 -1.96 12.61
C VAL A 132 5.31 -2.61 13.21
N LEU A 133 4.73 -3.62 12.55
CA LEU A 133 3.58 -4.35 13.09
C LEU A 133 3.89 -4.94 14.47
N PHE A 134 4.99 -5.68 14.61
CA PHE A 134 5.30 -6.31 15.89
C PHE A 134 5.82 -5.32 16.93
N LYS A 135 6.83 -4.52 16.61
CA LYS A 135 7.46 -3.65 17.60
C LYS A 135 6.62 -2.41 17.90
N THR A 136 6.14 -1.72 16.87
CA THR A 136 5.43 -0.45 17.08
C THR A 136 3.96 -0.66 17.41
N VAL A 137 3.24 -1.53 16.68
CA VAL A 137 1.79 -1.71 16.89
C VAL A 137 1.52 -2.66 18.05
N LEU A 138 2.12 -3.85 18.05
CA LEU A 138 1.81 -4.87 19.07
C LEU A 138 2.55 -4.65 20.39
N MET A 139 3.81 -4.19 20.36
CA MET A 139 4.61 -3.93 21.56
C MET A 139 4.63 -2.46 22.00
N ALA A 140 3.89 -1.58 21.31
CA ALA A 140 3.84 -0.14 21.57
C ALA A 140 5.21 0.58 21.58
N ASN A 141 6.25 -0.02 20.98
CA ASN A 141 7.59 0.56 20.94
C ASN A 141 7.74 1.50 19.73
N ARG A 142 7.64 2.81 19.97
CA ARG A 142 7.75 3.83 18.93
C ARG A 142 9.19 4.12 18.47
N SER A 143 10.22 3.66 19.19
CA SER A 143 11.63 3.88 18.81
C SER A 143 12.13 2.90 17.74
N SER A 144 11.23 2.12 17.14
CA SER A 144 11.54 1.03 16.21
C SER A 144 11.97 1.48 14.81
N GLY A 145 11.84 2.78 14.49
CA GLY A 145 11.99 3.32 13.14
C GLY A 145 10.73 3.18 12.26
N GLY A 146 10.71 3.87 11.12
CA GLY A 146 9.62 3.85 10.15
C GLY A 146 9.50 2.55 9.36
N GLY A 147 8.38 2.38 8.64
CA GLY A 147 8.11 1.24 7.75
C GLY A 147 8.00 1.63 6.28
N SER A 148 8.01 2.93 5.98
CA SER A 148 7.85 3.46 4.62
C SER A 148 9.16 3.40 3.85
N THR A 149 9.07 3.22 2.53
CA THR A 149 10.21 3.21 1.61
C THR A 149 10.31 4.52 0.84
N LEU A 150 11.46 4.81 0.23
CA LEU A 150 11.62 5.98 -0.64
C LEU A 150 10.59 5.97 -1.79
N SER A 151 10.29 4.79 -2.35
CA SER A 151 9.27 4.64 -3.39
C SER A 151 7.87 5.05 -2.91
N GLN A 152 7.51 4.74 -1.66
CA GLN A 152 6.20 5.10 -1.10
C GLN A 152 6.08 6.57 -0.73
N GLN A 153 7.19 7.24 -0.44
CA GLN A 153 7.19 8.68 -0.15
C GLN A 153 7.06 9.53 -1.41
N LEU A 154 7.44 8.99 -2.57
CA LEU A 154 7.43 9.68 -3.87
C LEU A 154 6.24 9.31 -4.77
N ALA A 155 5.54 8.21 -4.46
CA ALA A 155 4.43 7.66 -5.27
C ALA A 155 3.09 8.36 -5.02
#